data_AF-A0A1I0J1L2-F1
#
_entry.id   AF-A0A1I0J1L2-F1
#
_cell.length_a   1.000
_cell.length_b   1.000
_cell.length_c   1.000
_cell.angle_alpha   90.00
_cell.angle_beta   90.00
_cell.angle_gamma   90.00
#
_symmetry.space_group_name_H-M   'P 1'
#
loop_
_entity.id
_entity.type
_entity.pdbx_description
1 polymer ?
#
loop_
_entity_poly.entity_id
_entity_poly.type
_entity_poly.pdbx_seq_one_letter_code
_entity_poly.pdbx_strand_id
1 'polypeptide(L)'
;MSLDALIEAVEAGTLTGEDEYFYPTGIAEMIEGALGIGGIWDTVCLAHDGSLNDAREVHEALLPGWRWGRLASHDVMIVSRENGQYLAFSSEGPCPARAWLLSILRAYKQVQA
;
A
#
# COMPACT_ATOMS: atom_id res chain seq x y z
N MET A 1 -8.26 -11.21 7.14
CA MET A 1 -7.78 -9.84 7.26
C MET A 1 -8.74 -8.87 6.60
N SER A 2 -9.10 -7.76 7.26
CA SER A 2 -9.71 -6.57 6.65
C SER A 2 -8.60 -5.62 6.19
N LEU A 3 -8.90 -4.65 5.32
CA LEU A 3 -7.90 -3.66 4.88
C LEU A 3 -7.26 -2.95 6.08
N ASP A 4 -8.03 -2.73 7.15
CA ASP A 4 -7.53 -2.21 8.42
C ASP A 4 -6.52 -3.13 9.09
N ALA A 5 -6.81 -4.43 9.17
CA ALA A 5 -5.87 -5.38 9.75
C ALA A 5 -4.59 -5.55 8.89
N LEU A 6 -4.66 -5.33 7.56
CA LEU A 6 -3.47 -5.27 6.71
C LEU A 6 -2.63 -4.03 7.00
N ILE A 7 -3.27 -2.86 7.14
CA ILE A 7 -2.59 -1.62 7.53
C ILE A 7 -1.90 -1.82 8.89
N GLU A 8 -2.61 -2.35 9.88
CA GLU A 8 -2.05 -2.65 11.22
C GLU A 8 -0.85 -3.61 11.15
N ALA A 9 -0.93 -4.67 10.35
CA ALA A 9 0.18 -5.62 10.19
C ALA A 9 1.42 -4.99 9.54
N VAL A 10 1.23 -4.15 8.52
CA VAL A 10 2.32 -3.40 7.87
C VAL A 10 2.92 -2.36 8.83
N GLU A 11 2.09 -1.70 9.63
CA GLU A 11 2.54 -0.75 10.67
C GLU A 11 3.36 -1.43 11.76
N ALA A 12 2.90 -2.60 12.21
CA ALA A 12 3.58 -3.41 13.22
C ALA A 12 4.87 -4.08 12.68
N GLY A 13 5.03 -4.14 11.36
CA GLY A 13 6.16 -4.83 10.74
C GLY A 13 6.06 -6.35 10.83
N THR A 14 4.84 -6.89 10.97
CA THR A 14 4.59 -8.30 11.24
C THR A 14 4.05 -9.05 10.02
N LEU A 15 4.02 -8.41 8.85
CA LEU A 15 3.55 -9.04 7.62
C LEU A 15 4.51 -10.15 7.20
N THR A 16 4.00 -11.37 6.96
CA THR A 16 4.80 -12.48 6.45
C THR A 16 4.22 -13.05 5.16
N GLY A 17 5.07 -13.59 4.29
CA GLY A 17 4.62 -14.27 3.07
C GLY A 17 3.76 -15.50 3.34
N GLU A 18 3.91 -16.12 4.52
CA GLU A 18 3.11 -17.28 4.93
C GLU A 18 1.64 -16.93 5.24
N ASP A 19 1.32 -15.64 5.37
CA ASP A 19 -0.04 -15.17 5.62
C ASP A 19 -0.94 -15.31 4.36
N GLU A 20 -0.37 -15.63 3.18
CA GLU A 20 -1.05 -15.87 1.89
C GLU A 20 -2.25 -16.82 1.98
N TYR A 21 -2.19 -17.82 2.84
CA TYR A 21 -3.25 -18.82 2.99
C TYR A 21 -4.37 -18.42 3.98
N PHE A 22 -4.21 -17.31 4.72
CA PHE A 22 -5.15 -16.90 5.78
C PHE A 22 -6.07 -15.73 5.36
N TYR A 23 -6.15 -15.47 4.06
CA TYR A 23 -6.98 -14.39 3.53
C TYR A 23 -8.45 -14.77 3.42
N PRO A 24 -9.37 -14.07 4.12
CA PRO A 24 -10.77 -14.08 3.73
C PRO A 24 -10.84 -13.46 2.35
N THR A 25 -11.60 -14.15 1.50
CA THR A 25 -11.77 -13.96 0.06
C THR A 25 -11.88 -12.49 -0.37
N GLY A 26 -12.41 -11.58 0.46
CA GLY A 26 -12.65 -10.19 0.10
C GLY A 26 -11.42 -9.30 -0.18
N ILE A 27 -10.26 -9.46 0.51
CA ILE A 27 -9.06 -8.66 0.17
C ILE A 27 -8.38 -9.22 -1.06
N ALA A 28 -8.19 -10.54 -1.09
CA ALA A 28 -7.63 -11.22 -2.26
C ALA A 28 -8.49 -10.92 -3.50
N GLU A 29 -9.82 -10.99 -3.44
CA GLU A 29 -10.71 -10.63 -4.55
C GLU A 29 -10.67 -9.13 -4.92
N MET A 30 -10.59 -8.21 -3.94
CA MET A 30 -10.45 -6.76 -4.23
C MET A 30 -9.13 -6.44 -4.93
N ILE A 31 -8.06 -7.09 -4.50
CA ILE A 31 -6.70 -6.85 -4.96
C ILE A 31 -6.41 -7.63 -6.26
N GLU A 32 -6.90 -8.87 -6.39
CA GLU A 32 -6.90 -9.67 -7.62
C GLU A 32 -7.79 -9.03 -8.70
N GLY A 33 -8.95 -8.49 -8.32
CA GLY A 33 -9.85 -7.80 -9.24
C GLY A 33 -9.26 -6.51 -9.83
N ALA A 34 -8.34 -5.86 -9.12
CA ALA A 34 -7.63 -4.68 -9.61
C ALA A 34 -6.53 -5.00 -10.63
N LEU A 35 -6.01 -6.24 -10.67
CA LEU A 35 -4.75 -6.56 -11.37
C LEU A 35 -4.74 -7.85 -12.20
N GLY A 36 -5.75 -8.70 -12.08
CA GLY A 36 -5.98 -9.84 -12.97
C GLY A 36 -5.03 -11.04 -12.81
N ILE A 37 -4.09 -11.03 -11.86
CA ILE A 37 -3.17 -12.16 -11.61
C ILE A 37 -2.68 -12.14 -10.16
N GLY A 38 -2.66 -13.29 -9.48
CA GLY A 38 -2.34 -13.46 -8.06
C GLY A 38 -0.87 -13.23 -7.66
N GLY A 39 -0.27 -12.08 -8.00
CA GLY A 39 1.13 -11.75 -7.65
C GLY A 39 1.31 -10.49 -6.79
N ILE A 40 0.26 -9.69 -6.63
CA ILE A 40 0.30 -8.44 -5.86
C ILE A 40 0.44 -8.65 -4.35
N TRP A 41 0.06 -9.82 -3.83
CA TRP A 41 0.33 -10.17 -2.44
C TRP A 41 1.84 -10.24 -2.16
N ASP A 42 2.57 -10.94 -3.04
CA ASP A 42 4.03 -10.98 -2.99
C ASP A 42 4.61 -9.58 -3.13
N THR A 43 4.08 -8.77 -4.05
CA THR A 43 4.50 -7.37 -4.21
C THR A 43 4.26 -6.56 -2.92
N VAL A 44 3.14 -6.75 -2.21
CA VAL A 44 2.88 -6.09 -0.92
C VAL A 44 3.89 -6.55 0.15
N CYS A 45 4.20 -7.84 0.22
CA CYS A 45 5.20 -8.38 1.14
C CYS A 45 6.61 -7.84 0.83
N LEU A 46 7.01 -7.84 -0.44
CA LEU A 46 8.28 -7.30 -0.89
C LEU A 46 8.39 -5.79 -0.63
N ALA A 47 7.30 -5.04 -0.81
CA ALA A 47 7.23 -3.62 -0.47
C ALA A 47 7.35 -3.39 1.04
N HIS A 48 6.69 -4.22 1.85
CA HIS A 48 6.81 -4.22 3.31
C HIS A 48 8.27 -4.47 3.76
N ASP A 49 8.94 -5.42 3.10
CA ASP A 49 10.32 -5.84 3.40
C ASP A 49 11.37 -4.85 2.86
N GLY A 50 10.96 -3.86 2.07
CA GLY A 50 11.80 -2.72 1.71
C GLY A 50 11.94 -2.43 0.22
N SER A 51 11.29 -3.19 -0.66
CA SER A 51 11.40 -2.98 -2.10
C SER A 51 10.58 -1.79 -2.59
N LEU A 52 11.28 -0.76 -3.05
CA LEU A 52 10.65 0.43 -3.64
C LEU A 52 10.00 0.17 -5.00
N ASN A 53 10.50 -0.81 -5.75
CA ASN A 53 9.93 -1.19 -7.04
C ASN A 53 8.56 -1.82 -6.82
N ASP A 54 8.48 -2.75 -5.87
CA ASP A 54 7.23 -3.39 -5.50
C ASP A 54 6.24 -2.38 -4.89
N ALA A 55 6.70 -1.46 -4.03
CA ALA A 55 5.85 -0.37 -3.54
C ALA A 55 5.29 0.50 -4.68
N ARG A 56 6.07 0.73 -5.74
CA ARG A 56 5.61 1.45 -6.94
C ARG A 56 4.56 0.64 -7.71
N GLU A 57 4.76 -0.66 -7.87
CA GLU A 57 3.79 -1.53 -8.54
C GLU A 57 2.46 -1.56 -7.78
N VAL A 58 2.50 -1.67 -6.45
CA VAL A 58 1.30 -1.55 -5.60
C VAL A 58 0.62 -0.18 -5.76
N HIS A 59 1.39 0.90 -5.84
CA HIS A 59 0.85 2.24 -6.09
C HIS A 59 0.14 2.32 -7.44
N GLU A 60 0.80 1.91 -8.53
CA GLU A 60 0.25 1.97 -9.88
C GLU A 60 -1.02 1.13 -10.02
N ALA A 61 -1.06 0.00 -9.32
CA ALA A 61 -2.21 -0.88 -9.24
C ALA A 61 -3.43 -0.28 -8.52
N LEU A 62 -3.22 0.13 -7.26
CA LEU A 62 -4.33 0.51 -6.37
C LEU A 62 -4.77 1.96 -6.56
N LEU A 63 -3.86 2.82 -7.01
CA LEU A 63 -4.06 4.27 -7.09
C LEU A 63 -3.70 4.80 -8.49
N PRO A 64 -4.33 4.30 -9.56
CA PRO A 64 -4.03 4.76 -10.91
C PRO A 64 -4.26 6.27 -11.06
N GLY A 65 -3.24 6.97 -11.57
CA GLY A 65 -3.26 8.42 -11.77
C GLY A 65 -2.99 9.26 -10.51
N TRP A 66 -2.75 8.64 -9.35
CA TRP A 66 -2.24 9.37 -8.18
C TRP A 66 -0.76 9.70 -8.35
N ARG A 67 -0.33 10.78 -7.68
CA ARG A 67 1.06 11.22 -7.62
C ARG A 67 1.67 10.79 -6.29
N TRP A 68 2.98 10.63 -6.27
CA TRP A 68 3.72 10.32 -5.06
C TRP A 68 4.97 11.18 -4.93
N GLY A 69 5.49 11.27 -3.71
CA GLY A 69 6.73 11.99 -3.42
C GLY A 69 7.33 11.60 -2.07
N ARG A 70 8.59 11.98 -1.86
CA ARG A 70 9.30 11.78 -0.59
C ARG A 70 9.73 13.12 -0.03
N LEU A 71 9.39 13.39 1.23
CA LEU A 71 10.00 14.48 1.99
C LEU A 71 11.28 13.97 2.64
N ALA A 72 12.41 14.21 1.98
CA ALA A 72 13.72 13.72 2.42
C ALA A 72 14.13 14.20 3.82
N SER A 73 13.61 15.33 4.28
CA SER A 73 13.92 15.88 5.60
C SER A 73 13.27 15.13 6.77
N HIS A 74 12.27 14.28 6.51
CA HIS A 74 11.47 13.63 7.55
C HIS A 74 11.26 12.13 7.32
N ASP A 75 11.87 11.54 6.29
CA ASP A 75 11.61 10.15 5.88
C ASP A 75 10.11 9.84 5.72
N VAL A 76 9.39 10.82 5.17
CA VAL A 76 7.94 10.72 4.90
C VAL A 76 7.73 10.41 3.44
N MET A 77 6.88 9.42 3.18
CA MET A 77 6.33 9.14 1.86
C MET A 77 4.91 9.70 1.77
N ILE A 78 4.58 10.27 0.62
CA ILE A 78 3.29 10.92 0.37
C ILE A 78 2.69 10.35 -0.92
N VAL A 79 1.39 10.04 -0.89
CA VAL A 79 0.58 9.84 -2.10
C VAL A 79 -0.52 10.89 -2.14
N SER A 80 -0.84 11.41 -3.32
CA SER A 80 -1.82 12.48 -3.48
C SER A 80 -2.55 12.43 -4.82
N ARG A 81 -3.76 12.97 -4.86
CA ARG A 81 -4.52 13.19 -6.09
C ARG A 81 -5.14 14.58 -6.06
N GLU A 82 -5.15 15.21 -7.23
CA GLU A 82 -5.82 16.48 -7.44
C GLU A 82 -7.06 16.23 -8.31
N ASN A 83 -8.22 16.17 -7.67
CA ASN A 83 -9.50 15.88 -8.32
C ASN A 83 -10.58 16.85 -7.84
N GLY A 84 -10.32 18.16 -8.00
CA GLY A 84 -11.18 19.23 -7.49
C GLY A 84 -11.02 19.52 -5.98
N GLN A 85 -10.57 18.53 -5.21
CA GLN A 85 -10.02 18.68 -3.86
C GLN A 85 -8.64 18.00 -3.80
N TYR A 86 -7.71 18.61 -3.06
CA TYR A 86 -6.39 18.04 -2.82
C TYR A 86 -6.49 17.02 -1.69
N LEU A 87 -6.31 15.74 -2.02
CA LEU A 87 -6.21 14.65 -1.05
C LEU A 87 -4.78 14.16 -1.01
N ALA A 88 -4.22 14.05 0.20
CA ALA A 88 -2.88 13.54 0.42
C ALA A 88 -2.84 12.64 1.66
N PHE A 89 -2.12 11.54 1.55
CA PHE A 89 -1.86 10.59 2.63
C PHE A 89 -0.37 10.42 2.77
N SER A 90 0.09 10.40 4.01
CA SER A 90 1.51 10.30 4.32
C SER A 90 1.77 9.35 5.46
N SER A 91 2.92 8.69 5.41
CA SER A 91 3.43 7.88 6.50
C SER A 91 4.94 8.09 6.61
N GLU A 92 5.42 8.12 7.84
CA GLU A 92 6.84 8.24 8.17
C GLU A 92 7.42 6.88 8.51
N GLY A 93 8.71 6.68 8.24
CA GLY A 93 9.41 5.51 8.71
C GLY A 93 10.82 5.34 8.15
N PRO A 94 11.69 4.61 8.85
CA PRO A 94 13.09 4.40 8.44
C PRO A 94 13.22 3.55 7.16
N CYS A 95 12.15 2.85 6.77
CA CYS A 95 12.07 2.10 5.52
C CYS A 95 11.12 2.84 4.56
N PRO A 96 11.63 3.54 3.53
CA PRO A 96 10.81 4.32 2.62
C PRO A 96 9.78 3.48 1.87
N ALA A 97 10.08 2.24 1.50
CA ALA A 97 9.12 1.37 0.82
C ALA A 97 7.92 1.05 1.71
N ARG A 98 8.16 0.71 2.98
CA ARG A 98 7.08 0.44 3.96
C ARG A 98 6.25 1.69 4.27
N ALA A 99 6.91 2.83 4.45
CA ALA A 99 6.23 4.12 4.63
C ALA A 99 5.37 4.48 3.40
N TRP A 100 5.84 4.17 2.20
CA TRP A 100 5.07 4.36 0.98
C TRP A 100 3.87 3.41 0.91
N LEU A 101 4.08 2.13 1.19
CA LEU A 101 3.03 1.11 1.24
C LEU A 101 1.90 1.53 2.18
N LEU A 102 2.21 1.99 3.39
CA LEU A 102 1.20 2.50 4.32
C LEU A 102 0.40 3.68 3.76
N SER A 103 1.09 4.61 3.10
CA SER A 103 0.44 5.77 2.47
C SER A 103 -0.50 5.34 1.35
N ILE A 104 -0.10 4.34 0.55
CA ILE A 104 -0.92 3.76 -0.52
C ILE A 104 -2.17 3.08 0.06
N LEU A 105 -2.00 2.19 1.04
CA LEU A 105 -3.12 1.43 1.64
C LEU A 105 -4.14 2.34 2.32
N ARG A 106 -3.68 3.38 3.04
CA ARG A 106 -4.55 4.38 3.66
C ARG A 106 -5.31 5.20 2.63
N ALA A 107 -4.66 5.62 1.54
CA ALA A 107 -5.32 6.32 0.44
C ALA A 107 -6.35 5.43 -0.26
N TYR A 108 -6.00 4.17 -0.53
CA TYR A 108 -6.91 3.21 -1.16
C TYR A 108 -8.15 2.97 -0.30
N LYS A 109 -7.99 2.81 1.03
CA LYS A 109 -9.10 2.71 1.97
C LYS A 109 -10.07 3.87 1.84
N GLN A 110 -9.57 5.10 1.75
CA GLN A 110 -10.41 6.29 1.60
C GLN A 110 -11.18 6.31 0.28
N VAL A 111 -10.61 5.79 -0.80
CA VAL A 111 -11.25 5.76 -2.13
C VAL A 111 -12.35 4.70 -2.21
N GLN A 112 -12.23 3.61 -1.45
CA GLN A 112 -13.21 2.52 -1.41
C GLN A 112 -14.37 2.78 -0.43
N ALA A 113 -14.26 3.80 0.43
CA ALA A 113 -15.28 4.20 1.41
C ALA A 113 -16.28 5.20 0.81
#